data_AF-A0AAE6BQ71-F1
#
_entry.id   AF-A0AAE6BQ71-F1
#
_cell.length_a   1.000
_cell.length_b   1.000
_cell.length_c   1.000
_cell.angle_alpha   90.00
_cell.angle_beta   90.00
_cell.angle_gamma   90.00
#
_symmetry.space_group_name_H-M   'P 1'
#
loop_
_entity.id
_entity.type
_entity.pdbx_description
1 polymer ?
#
loop_
_entity_poly.entity_id
_entity_poly.type
_entity_poly.pdbx_seq_one_letter_code
_entity_poly.pdbx_strand_id
1 'polypeptide(L)'
;MNLNELVAAMANFEERGELEKLDEIGLPPGNAIQWLFGLTAGFYFADGETRRTRQAMLDLALRYYDLTEGNTNLLSFNERVRRISSREDVAKNLSKDEYFDEGETASFYIRHMPKQALRSTDPVHDYFTVLLPSAGYRGGNGRLMYQTRLSELSRDPTGVVRLFVDACRDLRVFYAVSGMSLFFYSYAAGATEKAYPLFRRFPGLLYEDGSNFTLEILRRTDVIRDVNWLTAVNNELLERVGGLEKAREVLGDEIVLHPYEGGVVFQAGERPVLGDLNKGRVPAAYRAVNDFLKPLRYENWDYPYLRAPHDVDEMEYTQWWTRRFDDQH
;
A
#
# COMPACT_ATOMS: atom_id res chain seq x y z
N MET A 1 19.01 -2.11 17.34
CA MET A 1 19.51 -2.28 15.98
C MET A 1 19.68 -0.91 15.34
N ASN A 2 20.89 -0.55 14.92
CA ASN A 2 21.12 0.65 14.10
C ASN A 2 20.79 0.38 12.62
N LEU A 3 20.82 1.41 11.77
CA LEU A 3 20.45 1.27 10.35
C LEU A 3 21.36 0.30 9.58
N ASN A 4 22.66 0.25 9.88
CA ASN A 4 23.60 -0.65 9.20
C ASN A 4 23.34 -2.12 9.57
N GLU A 5 23.07 -2.39 10.84
CA GLU A 5 22.68 -3.72 11.31
C GLU A 5 21.36 -4.18 10.66
N LEU A 6 20.40 -3.25 10.51
CA LEU A 6 19.12 -3.53 9.85
C LEU A 6 19.32 -3.85 8.37
N VAL A 7 20.10 -3.04 7.66
CA VAL A 7 20.46 -3.26 6.26
C VAL A 7 21.10 -4.64 6.08
N ALA A 8 22.00 -5.05 6.97
CA ALA A 8 22.62 -6.36 6.94
C ALA A 8 21.62 -7.50 7.20
N ALA A 9 20.74 -7.33 8.19
CA ALA A 9 19.69 -8.31 8.50
C ALA A 9 18.72 -8.51 7.32
N MET A 10 18.24 -7.43 6.72
CA MET A 10 17.37 -7.48 5.54
C MET A 10 18.03 -8.19 4.36
N ALA A 11 19.29 -7.87 4.07
CA ALA A 11 20.03 -8.53 2.99
C ALA A 11 20.19 -10.05 3.25
N ASN A 12 20.45 -10.46 4.49
CA ASN A 12 20.59 -11.87 4.85
C ASN A 12 19.25 -12.62 4.77
N PHE A 13 18.15 -12.01 5.20
CA PHE A 13 16.82 -12.63 5.11
C PHE A 13 16.32 -12.73 3.68
N GLU A 14 16.57 -11.72 2.85
CA GLU A 14 16.30 -11.77 1.40
C GLU A 14 17.04 -12.94 0.75
N GLU A 15 18.33 -13.14 1.06
CA GLU A 15 19.10 -14.25 0.49
C GLU A 15 18.63 -15.63 0.91
N ARG A 16 18.01 -15.74 2.08
CA ARG A 16 17.52 -16.99 2.63
C ARG A 16 16.05 -17.25 2.31
N GLY A 17 15.35 -16.27 1.71
CA GLY A 17 13.90 -16.34 1.51
C GLY A 17 13.10 -16.34 2.82
N GLU A 18 13.64 -15.72 3.88
CA GLU A 18 13.09 -15.72 5.24
C GLU A 18 12.61 -14.31 5.65
N LEU A 19 12.03 -13.56 4.70
CA LEU A 19 11.60 -12.18 4.92
C LEU A 19 10.56 -12.05 6.05
N GLU A 20 9.77 -13.09 6.32
CA GLU A 20 8.82 -13.12 7.44
C GLU A 20 9.48 -12.90 8.80
N LYS A 21 10.77 -13.20 8.95
CA LYS A 21 11.53 -12.93 10.18
C LYS A 21 11.75 -11.44 10.45
N LEU A 22 11.46 -10.57 9.48
CA LEU A 22 11.43 -9.13 9.70
C LEU A 22 10.28 -8.73 10.64
N ASP A 23 9.22 -9.54 10.80
CA ASP A 23 8.20 -9.33 11.85
C ASP A 23 8.81 -9.41 13.26
N GLU A 24 9.88 -10.19 13.44
CA GLU A 24 10.59 -10.33 14.72
C GLU A 24 11.58 -9.20 14.96
N ILE A 25 11.94 -8.43 13.93
CA ILE A 25 12.75 -7.22 14.07
C ILE A 25 11.85 -6.11 14.61
N GLY A 26 11.63 -6.15 15.93
CA GLY A 26 10.95 -5.14 16.72
C GLY A 26 11.77 -4.73 17.94
N LEU A 27 11.95 -3.42 18.12
CA LEU A 27 12.35 -2.69 19.34
C LEU A 27 13.54 -3.22 20.20
N PRO A 28 14.64 -2.44 20.30
CA PRO A 28 15.23 -2.15 21.60
C PRO A 28 14.30 -1.18 22.35
N PRO A 29 13.94 -1.44 23.62
CA PRO A 29 13.21 -0.46 24.43
C PRO A 29 13.91 0.90 24.48
N GLY A 30 13.17 2.00 24.33
CA GLY A 30 13.68 3.35 24.53
C GLY A 30 14.31 4.06 23.31
N ASN A 31 14.34 3.42 22.13
CA ASN A 31 14.84 4.07 20.91
C ASN A 31 13.74 4.80 20.12
N ALA A 32 14.08 5.98 19.59
CA ALA A 32 13.15 6.86 18.87
C ALA A 32 12.83 6.42 17.42
N ILE A 33 13.51 5.39 16.89
CA ILE A 33 13.26 4.86 15.55
C ILE A 33 12.76 3.43 15.70
N GLN A 34 11.46 3.25 15.47
CA GLN A 34 10.81 1.96 15.41
C GLN A 34 10.74 1.56 13.93
N TRP A 35 11.59 0.61 13.54
CA TRP A 35 11.47 -0.03 12.23
C TRP A 35 10.50 -1.19 12.39
N LEU A 36 9.32 -1.06 11.79
CA LEU A 36 8.32 -2.11 11.77
C LEU A 36 8.09 -2.49 10.31
N PHE A 37 8.02 -3.80 10.02
CA PHE A 37 7.85 -4.31 8.67
C PHE A 37 6.49 -4.99 8.53
N GLY A 38 6.03 -5.08 7.29
CA GLY A 38 4.77 -5.72 6.97
C GLY A 38 4.43 -5.57 5.50
N LEU A 39 3.24 -5.99 5.14
CA LEU A 39 2.65 -5.70 3.85
C LEU A 39 1.85 -4.40 3.95
N THR A 40 1.95 -3.54 2.94
CA THR A 40 1.00 -2.45 2.73
C THR A 40 0.30 -2.68 1.41
N ALA A 41 -1.01 -2.44 1.39
CA ALA A 41 -1.81 -2.37 0.19
C ALA A 41 -2.46 -0.99 0.11
N GLY A 42 -2.33 -0.32 -1.04
CA GLY A 42 -2.95 0.96 -1.37
C GLY A 42 -3.91 0.81 -2.55
N PHE A 43 -5.07 1.44 -2.47
CA PHE A 43 -6.15 1.34 -3.44
C PHE A 43 -6.68 2.72 -3.78
N TYR A 44 -6.87 2.99 -5.07
CA TYR A 44 -7.35 4.25 -5.61
C TYR A 44 -8.56 4.00 -6.51
N PHE A 45 -9.67 4.67 -6.21
CA PHE A 45 -10.96 4.43 -6.86
C PHE A 45 -11.77 5.72 -7.02
N ALA A 46 -12.56 5.77 -8.09
CA ALA A 46 -13.53 6.84 -8.32
C ALA A 46 -14.81 6.60 -7.50
N ASP A 47 -15.76 7.55 -7.58
CA ASP A 47 -17.12 7.39 -7.08
C ASP A 47 -17.21 7.01 -5.59
N GLY A 48 -16.27 7.52 -4.78
CA GLY A 48 -16.18 7.25 -3.35
C GLY A 48 -17.35 7.83 -2.55
N GLU A 49 -18.03 8.83 -3.11
CA GLU A 49 -19.24 9.42 -2.55
C GLU A 49 -20.43 8.46 -2.61
N THR A 50 -20.47 7.54 -3.58
CA THR A 50 -21.68 6.76 -3.85
C THR A 50 -21.97 5.77 -2.74
N ARG A 51 -23.27 5.57 -2.46
CA ARG A 51 -23.72 4.57 -1.47
C ARG A 51 -23.15 3.16 -1.71
N ARG A 52 -22.97 2.76 -2.97
CA ARG A 52 -22.37 1.46 -3.35
C ARG A 52 -20.94 1.35 -2.84
N THR A 53 -20.09 2.34 -3.15
CA THR A 53 -18.67 2.33 -2.76
C THR A 53 -18.53 2.41 -1.24
N ARG A 54 -19.35 3.23 -0.57
CA ARG A 54 -19.39 3.32 0.89
C ARG A 54 -19.80 1.99 1.54
N GLN A 55 -20.80 1.29 0.99
CA GLN A 55 -21.16 -0.05 1.49
C GLN A 55 -20.03 -1.06 1.28
N ALA A 56 -19.41 -1.09 0.10
CA ALA A 56 -18.28 -1.97 -0.18
C ALA A 56 -17.09 -1.71 0.78
N MET A 57 -16.85 -0.44 1.11
CA MET A 57 -15.81 -0.04 2.06
C MET A 57 -16.13 -0.47 3.50
N LEU A 58 -17.39 -0.35 3.92
CA LEU A 58 -17.84 -0.88 5.21
C LEU A 58 -17.62 -2.39 5.28
N ASP A 59 -18.02 -3.13 4.25
CA ASP A 59 -17.86 -4.59 4.21
C ASP A 59 -16.38 -4.99 4.25
N LEU A 60 -15.51 -4.25 3.56
CA LEU A 60 -14.05 -4.41 3.62
C LEU A 60 -13.50 -4.13 5.02
N ALA A 61 -13.94 -3.07 5.69
CA ALA A 61 -13.52 -2.75 7.06
C ALA A 61 -13.90 -3.85 8.05
N LEU A 62 -15.07 -4.48 7.88
CA LEU A 62 -15.51 -5.60 8.69
C LEU A 62 -14.67 -6.86 8.41
N ARG A 63 -14.41 -7.18 7.14
CA ARG A 63 -13.52 -8.31 6.77
C ARG A 63 -12.10 -8.10 7.30
N TYR A 64 -11.61 -6.87 7.28
CA TYR A 64 -10.30 -6.53 7.82
C TYR A 64 -10.26 -6.68 9.35
N TYR A 65 -11.31 -6.27 10.06
CA TYR A 65 -11.45 -6.54 11.50
C TYR A 65 -11.33 -8.04 11.80
N ASP A 66 -12.03 -8.87 11.03
CA ASP A 66 -12.00 -10.32 11.16
C ASP A 66 -10.62 -10.91 10.82
N LEU A 67 -9.94 -10.40 9.78
CA LEU A 67 -8.57 -10.80 9.40
C LEU A 67 -7.58 -10.55 10.53
N THR A 68 -7.68 -9.39 11.19
CA THR A 68 -6.81 -9.05 12.33
C THR A 68 -7.17 -9.80 13.61
N GLU A 69 -8.07 -10.80 13.54
CA GLU A 69 -8.59 -11.57 14.67
C GLU A 69 -9.16 -10.66 15.78
N GLY A 70 -9.75 -9.53 15.37
CA GLY A 70 -10.28 -8.51 16.27
C GLY A 70 -9.21 -7.71 17.03
N ASN A 71 -7.94 -7.80 16.67
CA ASN A 71 -6.85 -7.10 17.35
C ASN A 71 -6.93 -5.57 17.20
N THR A 72 -7.57 -5.08 16.13
CA THR A 72 -7.85 -3.64 16.00
C THR A 72 -8.84 -3.18 17.08
N ASN A 73 -8.44 -2.21 17.89
CA ASN A 73 -9.14 -1.82 19.12
C ASN A 73 -9.46 -0.32 19.19
N LEU A 74 -9.17 0.43 18.13
CA LEU A 74 -9.45 1.85 17.98
C LEU A 74 -10.05 2.13 16.61
N LEU A 75 -11.13 2.90 16.58
CA LEU A 75 -11.74 3.45 15.37
C LEU A 75 -11.78 4.96 15.48
N SER A 76 -11.36 5.67 14.45
CA SER A 76 -11.62 7.10 14.28
C SER A 76 -12.51 7.29 13.06
N PHE A 77 -13.56 8.08 13.17
CA PHE A 77 -14.41 8.48 12.05
C PHE A 77 -14.68 9.98 12.14
N ASN A 78 -14.33 10.74 11.10
CA ASN A 78 -14.39 12.20 11.05
C ASN A 78 -13.86 12.84 12.35
N GLU A 79 -12.61 12.48 12.68
CA GLU A 79 -11.87 12.94 13.88
C GLU A 79 -12.41 12.46 15.23
N ARG A 80 -13.55 11.76 15.27
CA ARG A 80 -14.10 11.20 16.50
C ARG A 80 -13.54 9.81 16.76
N VAL A 81 -12.70 9.70 17.78
CA VAL A 81 -12.02 8.46 18.17
C VAL A 81 -12.85 7.68 19.20
N ARG A 82 -12.96 6.37 19.01
CA ARG A 82 -13.69 5.42 19.85
C ARG A 82 -12.92 4.13 20.03
N ARG A 83 -13.06 3.50 21.19
CA ARG A 83 -12.65 2.12 21.38
C ARG A 83 -13.65 1.19 20.71
N ILE A 84 -13.16 0.13 20.10
CA ILE A 84 -13.95 -0.95 19.53
C ILE A 84 -13.45 -2.26 20.13
N SER A 85 -14.37 -3.21 20.29
CA SER A 85 -14.08 -4.54 20.85
C SER A 85 -14.76 -5.67 20.09
N SER A 86 -15.54 -5.34 19.07
CA SER A 86 -16.30 -6.28 18.26
C SER A 86 -16.46 -5.79 16.83
N ARG A 87 -16.78 -6.71 15.94
CA ARG A 87 -17.16 -6.43 14.56
C ARG A 87 -18.42 -5.55 14.50
N GLU A 88 -19.35 -5.76 15.42
CA GLU A 88 -20.58 -4.97 15.57
C GLU A 88 -20.29 -3.52 15.97
N ASP A 89 -19.24 -3.27 16.76
CA ASP A 89 -18.83 -1.90 17.10
C ASP A 89 -18.36 -1.15 15.85
N VAL A 90 -17.60 -1.81 14.96
CA VAL A 90 -17.19 -1.23 13.68
C VAL A 90 -18.42 -0.90 12.84
N ALA A 91 -19.30 -1.88 12.66
CA ALA A 91 -20.53 -1.72 11.88
C ALA A 91 -21.37 -0.56 12.39
N LYS A 92 -21.65 -0.52 13.70
CA LYS A 92 -22.46 0.53 14.34
C LYS A 92 -21.86 1.93 14.19
N ASN A 93 -20.54 2.06 14.17
CA ASN A 93 -19.89 3.36 14.04
C ASN A 93 -19.87 3.87 12.60
N LEU A 94 -19.77 2.97 11.63
CA LEU A 94 -19.70 3.26 10.19
C LEU A 94 -21.03 3.06 9.46
N SER A 95 -22.13 2.74 10.15
CA SER A 95 -23.47 2.64 9.55
C SER A 95 -24.37 3.85 9.80
N LYS A 96 -23.81 4.94 10.32
CA LYS A 96 -24.54 6.18 10.61
C LYS A 96 -24.91 6.90 9.32
N ASP A 97 -25.99 7.68 9.35
CA ASP A 97 -26.44 8.46 8.19
C ASP A 97 -25.32 9.34 7.60
N GLU A 98 -24.52 9.98 8.46
CA GLU A 98 -23.33 10.77 8.08
C GLU A 98 -22.32 9.96 7.24
N TYR A 99 -22.17 8.66 7.51
CA TYR A 99 -21.26 7.81 6.72
C TYR A 99 -21.78 7.57 5.31
N PHE A 100 -23.10 7.52 5.09
CA PHE A 100 -23.70 7.27 3.78
C PHE A 100 -24.15 8.55 3.06
N ASP A 101 -23.94 9.71 3.66
CA ASP A 101 -24.24 11.00 3.04
C ASP A 101 -23.23 11.30 1.92
N GLU A 102 -23.72 11.34 0.68
CA GLU A 102 -22.90 11.61 -0.52
C GLU A 102 -22.39 13.07 -0.55
N GLY A 103 -23.04 13.98 0.19
CA GLY A 103 -22.63 15.37 0.35
C GLY A 103 -21.47 15.56 1.32
N GLU A 104 -21.18 14.57 2.18
CA GLU A 104 -20.18 14.66 3.24
C GLU A 104 -18.97 13.77 2.96
N THR A 105 -17.76 14.32 3.14
CA THR A 105 -16.55 13.51 3.03
C THR A 105 -16.44 12.62 4.27
N ALA A 106 -16.25 11.32 4.07
CA ALA A 106 -16.04 10.38 5.16
C ALA A 106 -14.57 9.98 5.23
N SER A 107 -13.93 10.22 6.37
CA SER A 107 -12.57 9.75 6.65
C SER A 107 -12.58 8.91 7.90
N PHE A 108 -12.01 7.71 7.84
CA PHE A 108 -11.92 6.86 9.00
C PHE A 108 -10.67 6.00 8.98
N TYR A 109 -10.30 5.53 10.17
CA TYR A 109 -9.36 4.43 10.30
C TYR A 109 -9.76 3.47 11.40
N ILE A 110 -9.30 2.23 11.26
CA ILE A 110 -9.36 1.18 12.27
C ILE A 110 -7.93 0.69 12.49
N ARG A 111 -7.50 0.65 13.75
CA ARG A 111 -6.12 0.25 14.08
C ARG A 111 -5.99 -0.49 15.39
N HIS A 112 -4.92 -1.24 15.52
CA HIS A 112 -4.44 -1.67 16.82
C HIS A 112 -3.76 -0.50 17.55
N MET A 113 -4.10 -0.33 18.83
CA MET A 113 -3.38 0.53 19.76
C MET A 113 -2.84 -0.33 20.90
N PRO A 114 -1.53 -0.64 20.91
CA PRO A 114 -0.90 -1.39 21.99
C PRO A 114 -1.06 -0.66 23.32
N LYS A 115 -1.22 -1.40 24.43
CA LYS A 115 -1.25 -0.82 25.79
C LYS A 115 0.03 -0.06 26.14
N GLN A 116 1.15 -0.46 25.53
CA GLN A 116 2.49 0.08 25.75
C GLN A 116 2.85 1.20 24.76
N ALA A 117 1.94 1.56 23.84
CA ALA A 117 2.20 2.62 22.87
C ALA A 117 2.51 3.92 23.61
N LEU A 118 3.63 4.54 23.26
CA LEU A 118 4.07 5.80 23.85
C LEU A 118 3.33 6.98 23.21
N ARG A 119 2.88 6.83 21.96
CA ARG A 119 2.05 7.84 21.28
C ARG A 119 1.00 7.14 20.41
N SER A 120 -0.10 7.85 20.14
CA SER A 120 -1.17 7.38 19.25
C SER A 120 -0.72 7.13 17.81
N THR A 121 0.48 7.61 17.45
CA THR A 121 1.00 7.58 16.10
C THR A 121 2.13 6.55 15.91
N ASP A 122 2.47 5.74 16.94
CA ASP A 122 3.40 4.60 16.82
C ASP A 122 3.04 3.74 15.59
N PRO A 123 4.02 3.24 14.79
CA PRO A 123 3.73 2.29 13.73
C PRO A 123 3.13 1.01 14.33
N VAL A 124 2.15 0.44 13.64
CA VAL A 124 1.45 -0.78 14.08
C VAL A 124 1.22 -1.67 12.87
N HIS A 125 1.17 -2.99 13.09
CA HIS A 125 0.93 -3.91 11.99
C HIS A 125 -0.49 -3.82 11.45
N ASP A 126 -1.46 -3.62 12.34
CA ASP A 126 -2.87 -3.66 12.00
C ASP A 126 -3.38 -2.22 11.87
N TYR A 127 -3.39 -1.70 10.65
CA TYR A 127 -3.89 -0.37 10.32
C TYR A 127 -4.67 -0.38 9.01
N PHE A 128 -5.88 0.16 9.03
CA PHE A 128 -6.77 0.34 7.88
C PHE A 128 -7.25 1.78 7.87
N THR A 129 -6.98 2.53 6.80
CA THR A 129 -7.25 3.97 6.71
C THR A 129 -7.90 4.33 5.38
N VAL A 130 -8.89 5.20 5.42
CA VAL A 130 -9.80 5.46 4.32
C VAL A 130 -10.10 6.94 4.18
N LEU A 131 -10.21 7.39 2.93
CA LEU A 131 -10.89 8.62 2.57
C LEU A 131 -11.91 8.32 1.47
N LEU A 132 -13.17 8.66 1.73
CA LEU A 132 -14.29 8.60 0.81
C LEU A 132 -14.71 10.05 0.52
N PRO A 133 -14.43 10.58 -0.69
CA PRO A 133 -14.78 11.96 -1.04
C PRO A 133 -16.30 12.18 -1.00
N SER A 134 -16.71 13.42 -0.79
CA SER A 134 -18.07 13.88 -1.13
C SER A 134 -18.18 14.27 -2.60
N ALA A 135 -19.43 14.40 -3.07
CA ALA A 135 -19.74 15.04 -4.34
C ALA A 135 -19.11 16.44 -4.38
N GLY A 136 -18.20 16.66 -5.33
CA GLY A 136 -17.49 17.94 -5.48
C GLY A 136 -16.21 18.11 -4.65
N TYR A 137 -15.76 17.09 -3.91
CA TYR A 137 -14.50 17.12 -3.16
C TYR A 137 -13.30 17.43 -4.07
N ARG A 138 -12.50 18.44 -3.71
CA ARG A 138 -11.38 18.91 -4.55
C ARG A 138 -10.06 18.16 -4.29
N GLY A 139 -9.95 17.44 -3.18
CA GLY A 139 -8.74 16.71 -2.79
C GLY A 139 -8.53 15.38 -3.52
N GLY A 140 -9.34 15.10 -4.55
CA GLY A 140 -9.13 13.98 -5.46
C GLY A 140 -10.05 12.79 -5.24
N ASN A 141 -9.57 11.62 -5.67
CA ASN A 141 -10.29 10.36 -5.67
C ASN A 141 -10.37 9.69 -4.29
N GLY A 142 -11.21 8.65 -4.19
CA GLY A 142 -11.29 7.81 -3.00
C GLY A 142 -10.06 6.94 -2.84
N ARG A 143 -9.74 6.63 -1.58
CA ARG A 143 -8.56 5.84 -1.23
C ARG A 143 -8.78 4.93 -0.03
N LEU A 144 -8.08 3.81 -0.07
CA LEU A 144 -7.91 2.88 1.03
C LEU A 144 -6.43 2.52 1.12
N MET A 145 -5.91 2.46 2.34
CA MET A 145 -4.67 1.76 2.63
C MET A 145 -4.91 0.83 3.80
N TYR A 146 -4.40 -0.40 3.71
CA TYR A 146 -4.30 -1.28 4.87
C TYR A 146 -2.91 -1.90 4.99
N GLN A 147 -2.60 -2.32 6.21
CA GLN A 147 -1.34 -2.94 6.60
C GLN A 147 -1.60 -4.31 7.21
N THR A 148 -0.71 -5.28 6.95
CA THR A 148 -0.74 -6.59 7.61
C THR A 148 0.67 -7.04 7.96
N ARG A 149 0.78 -8.06 8.81
CA ARG A 149 2.05 -8.71 9.17
C ARG A 149 2.64 -9.49 7.98
N LEU A 150 3.95 -9.67 7.94
CA LEU A 150 4.59 -10.53 6.93
C LEU A 150 4.28 -12.02 7.16
N SER A 151 4.11 -12.41 8.42
CA SER A 151 3.72 -13.75 8.84
C SER A 151 2.40 -14.24 8.22
N GLU A 152 1.53 -13.32 7.76
CA GLU A 152 0.34 -13.69 6.98
C GLU A 152 0.69 -14.37 5.64
N LEU A 153 1.84 -14.04 5.03
CA LEU A 153 2.34 -14.73 3.83
C LEU A 153 2.73 -16.18 4.10
N SER A 154 3.13 -16.49 5.33
CA SER A 154 3.46 -17.85 5.74
C SER A 154 2.21 -18.61 6.20
N ARG A 155 1.23 -17.90 6.77
CA ARG A 155 -0.02 -18.48 7.27
C ARG A 155 -1.02 -18.78 6.16
N ASP A 156 -1.33 -17.80 5.31
CA ASP A 156 -2.29 -17.93 4.20
C ASP A 156 -1.93 -17.02 3.02
N PRO A 157 -0.88 -17.34 2.23
CA PRO A 157 -0.45 -16.52 1.11
C PRO A 157 -1.55 -16.35 0.05
N THR A 158 -2.38 -17.38 -0.16
CA THR A 158 -3.50 -17.32 -1.10
C THR A 158 -4.59 -16.37 -0.58
N GLY A 159 -4.85 -16.38 0.73
CA GLY A 159 -5.77 -15.44 1.38
C GLY A 159 -5.33 -13.99 1.27
N VAL A 160 -4.04 -13.71 1.39
CA VAL A 160 -3.49 -12.34 1.19
C VAL A 160 -3.77 -11.83 -0.22
N VAL A 161 -3.47 -12.64 -1.25
CA VAL A 161 -3.74 -12.27 -2.65
C VAL A 161 -5.24 -12.14 -2.89
N ARG A 162 -6.05 -13.09 -2.42
CA ARG A 162 -7.51 -13.08 -2.56
C ARG A 162 -8.13 -11.84 -1.94
N LEU A 163 -7.72 -11.43 -0.74
CA LEU A 163 -8.20 -10.21 -0.10
C LEU A 163 -7.90 -8.96 -0.94
N PHE A 164 -6.71 -8.88 -1.52
CA PHE A 164 -6.34 -7.77 -2.40
C PHE A 164 -7.20 -7.74 -3.67
N VAL A 165 -7.38 -8.89 -4.33
CA VAL A 165 -8.24 -9.02 -5.54
C VAL A 165 -9.70 -8.68 -5.23
N ASP A 166 -10.24 -9.19 -4.12
CA ASP A 166 -11.61 -8.90 -3.68
C ASP A 166 -11.80 -7.41 -3.38
N ALA A 167 -10.83 -6.76 -2.73
CA ALA A 167 -10.86 -5.31 -2.50
C ALA A 167 -10.82 -4.52 -3.81
N CYS A 168 -10.01 -4.94 -4.78
CA CYS A 168 -9.95 -4.32 -6.12
C CYS A 168 -11.31 -4.38 -6.83
N ARG A 169 -11.94 -5.57 -6.83
CA ARG A 169 -13.27 -5.78 -7.43
C ARG A 169 -14.35 -4.96 -6.74
N ASP A 170 -14.42 -5.05 -5.41
CA ASP A 170 -15.53 -4.46 -4.64
C ASP A 170 -15.49 -2.92 -4.69
N LEU A 171 -14.29 -2.33 -4.64
CA LEU A 171 -14.10 -0.88 -4.77
C LEU A 171 -14.13 -0.39 -6.22
N ARG A 172 -13.95 -1.28 -7.21
CA ARG A 172 -13.75 -0.93 -8.63
C ARG A 172 -12.59 0.04 -8.80
N VAL A 173 -11.43 -0.38 -8.30
CA VAL A 173 -10.22 0.45 -8.35
C VAL A 173 -9.79 0.70 -9.79
N PHE A 174 -9.26 1.90 -10.05
CA PHE A 174 -8.50 2.14 -11.28
C PHE A 174 -7.04 1.74 -11.09
N TYR A 175 -6.49 1.90 -9.89
CA TYR A 175 -5.13 1.54 -9.55
C TYR A 175 -5.07 1.02 -8.12
N ALA A 176 -4.35 -0.07 -7.90
CA ALA A 176 -3.97 -0.51 -6.57
C ALA A 176 -2.58 -1.15 -6.61
N VAL A 177 -1.89 -1.16 -5.47
CA VAL A 177 -0.58 -1.79 -5.35
C VAL A 177 -0.39 -2.36 -3.95
N SER A 178 0.29 -3.49 -3.85
CA SER A 178 0.67 -4.09 -2.56
C SER A 178 2.06 -4.69 -2.62
N GLY A 179 2.77 -4.62 -1.50
CA GLY A 179 4.15 -5.07 -1.38
C GLY A 179 4.69 -4.93 0.03
N MET A 180 5.90 -5.44 0.24
CA MET A 180 6.57 -5.33 1.53
C MET A 180 7.00 -3.89 1.79
N SER A 181 6.68 -3.37 2.97
CA SER A 181 6.85 -1.96 3.32
C SER A 181 7.49 -1.79 4.69
N LEU A 182 8.06 -0.61 4.91
CA LEU A 182 8.38 -0.12 6.25
C LEU A 182 7.21 0.69 6.78
N PHE A 183 6.79 0.40 8.01
CA PHE A 183 5.74 1.14 8.69
C PHE A 183 6.36 2.28 9.46
N PHE A 184 5.88 3.49 9.16
CA PHE A 184 6.35 4.71 9.77
C PHE A 184 5.34 5.21 10.81
N TYR A 185 5.84 6.03 11.74
CA TYR A 185 4.99 6.80 12.63
C TYR A 185 4.03 7.68 11.83
N SER A 186 2.77 7.80 12.24
CA SER A 186 1.86 8.76 11.62
C SER A 186 2.41 10.18 11.81
N TYR A 187 2.46 10.98 10.73
CA TYR A 187 3.06 12.32 10.65
C TYR A 187 4.59 12.40 10.76
N ALA A 188 5.31 11.29 10.56
CA ALA A 188 6.76 11.34 10.42
C ALA A 188 7.15 11.95 9.06
N ALA A 189 7.08 13.28 8.95
CA ALA A 189 7.40 14.01 7.73
C ALA A 189 8.86 13.82 7.24
N GLY A 190 9.73 13.14 8.00
CA GLY A 190 11.09 12.75 7.60
C GLY A 190 11.37 11.24 7.69
N ALA A 191 10.32 10.40 7.68
CA ALA A 191 10.51 8.95 7.81
C ALA A 191 11.18 8.35 6.56
N THR A 192 10.77 8.79 5.37
CA THR A 192 11.36 8.33 4.10
C THR A 192 12.79 8.82 3.93
N GLU A 193 13.13 9.99 4.47
CA GLU A 193 14.49 10.50 4.55
C GLU A 193 15.38 9.54 5.34
N LYS A 194 14.95 9.11 6.52
CA LYS A 194 15.70 8.13 7.34
C LYS A 194 15.80 6.75 6.68
N ALA A 195 14.77 6.37 5.93
CA ALA A 195 14.72 5.11 5.18
C ALA A 195 15.44 5.18 3.83
N TYR A 196 15.99 6.34 3.44
CA TYR A 196 16.62 6.55 2.14
C TYR A 196 17.67 5.46 1.79
N PRO A 197 18.60 5.05 2.69
CA PRO A 197 19.55 3.98 2.36
C PRO A 197 18.91 2.62 2.12
N LEU A 198 17.75 2.34 2.73
CA LEU A 198 16.99 1.10 2.50
C LEU A 198 16.34 1.13 1.13
N PHE A 199 15.63 2.20 0.82
CA PHE A 199 14.98 2.38 -0.47
C PHE A 199 15.97 2.38 -1.64
N ARG A 200 17.13 3.03 -1.48
CA ARG A 200 18.21 3.03 -2.49
C ARG A 200 18.88 1.67 -2.69
N ARG A 201 18.75 0.73 -1.77
CA ARG A 201 19.35 -0.61 -1.86
C ARG A 201 18.32 -1.69 -2.25
N PHE A 202 17.12 -1.62 -1.69
CA PHE A 202 16.08 -2.66 -1.79
C PHE A 202 14.89 -2.13 -2.61
N PRO A 203 14.94 -2.20 -3.95
CA PRO A 203 13.94 -1.58 -4.83
C PRO A 203 12.56 -2.23 -4.73
N GLY A 204 12.48 -3.47 -4.24
CA GLY A 204 11.22 -4.19 -4.02
C GLY A 204 10.42 -3.68 -2.82
N LEU A 205 10.99 -2.82 -1.97
CA LEU A 205 10.21 -2.12 -0.95
C LEU A 205 9.11 -1.28 -1.60
N LEU A 206 7.95 -1.26 -0.96
CA LEU A 206 6.84 -0.36 -1.26
C LEU A 206 6.84 0.78 -0.26
N TYR A 207 6.60 1.99 -0.78
CA TYR A 207 6.17 3.14 0.01
C TYR A 207 4.79 3.54 -0.47
N GLU A 208 3.83 3.48 0.44
CA GLU A 208 2.44 3.86 0.22
C GLU A 208 1.96 4.60 1.46
N ASP A 209 1.53 5.83 1.28
CA ASP A 209 1.06 6.74 2.33
C ASP A 209 -0.43 7.04 2.21
N GLY A 210 -1.08 6.51 1.18
CA GLY A 210 -2.45 6.75 0.77
C GLY A 210 -2.69 8.16 0.24
N SER A 211 -1.82 9.13 0.52
CA SER A 211 -2.21 10.54 0.51
C SER A 211 -1.58 11.33 -0.62
N ASN A 212 -0.25 11.32 -0.70
CA ASN A 212 0.48 12.22 -1.59
C ASN A 212 0.17 11.95 -3.07
N PHE A 213 0.06 10.69 -3.48
CA PHE A 213 -0.27 10.38 -4.89
C PHE A 213 -1.66 10.88 -5.29
N THR A 214 -2.65 10.81 -4.38
CA THR A 214 -4.00 11.35 -4.64
C THR A 214 -3.96 12.87 -4.88
N LEU A 215 -3.10 13.59 -4.15
CA LEU A 215 -2.97 15.04 -4.29
C LEU A 215 -2.28 15.44 -5.61
N GLU A 216 -1.33 14.63 -6.08
CA GLU A 216 -0.66 14.83 -7.38
C GLU A 216 -1.61 14.60 -8.55
N ILE A 217 -2.38 13.51 -8.52
CA ILE A 217 -3.26 13.14 -9.64
C ILE A 217 -4.63 13.80 -9.57
N LEU A 218 -4.99 14.39 -8.42
CA LEU A 218 -6.31 14.94 -8.12
C LEU A 218 -7.42 13.93 -8.45
N ARG A 219 -8.21 14.20 -9.49
CA ARG A 219 -9.34 13.37 -9.95
C ARG A 219 -8.99 12.44 -11.10
N ARG A 220 -7.74 12.43 -11.57
CA ARG A 220 -7.32 11.53 -12.65
C ARG A 220 -7.44 10.08 -12.21
N THR A 221 -8.02 9.27 -13.09
CA THR A 221 -8.20 7.82 -12.94
C THR A 221 -7.43 7.05 -14.01
N ASP A 222 -6.65 7.77 -14.82
CA ASP A 222 -6.04 7.30 -16.06
C ASP A 222 -4.51 7.15 -15.92
N VAL A 223 -4.01 6.98 -14.69
CA VAL A 223 -2.58 6.80 -14.39
C VAL A 223 -2.35 5.86 -13.21
N ILE A 224 -1.15 5.28 -13.18
CA ILE A 224 -0.61 4.53 -12.04
C ILE A 224 0.60 5.24 -11.45
N ARG A 225 0.90 5.02 -10.16
CA ARG A 225 2.12 5.58 -9.55
C ARG A 225 3.36 4.78 -9.91
N ASP A 226 3.31 3.48 -9.63
CA ASP A 226 4.39 2.52 -9.77
C ASP A 226 3.84 1.10 -9.76
N VAL A 227 4.71 0.10 -9.70
CA VAL A 227 4.33 -1.31 -9.58
C VAL A 227 5.04 -1.94 -8.38
N ASN A 228 4.50 -3.03 -7.86
CA ASN A 228 5.15 -3.87 -6.85
C ASN A 228 4.60 -5.31 -6.94
N TRP A 229 4.82 -6.12 -5.90
CA TRP A 229 4.41 -7.54 -5.84
C TRP A 229 3.00 -7.78 -6.39
N LEU A 230 2.00 -7.05 -5.91
CA LEU A 230 0.67 -7.03 -6.51
C LEU A 230 0.42 -5.64 -7.09
N THR A 231 -0.06 -5.58 -8.32
CA THR A 231 -0.47 -4.32 -8.96
C THR A 231 -1.80 -4.54 -9.69
N ALA A 232 -2.78 -3.68 -9.45
CA ALA A 232 -4.07 -3.74 -10.12
C ALA A 232 -4.27 -2.54 -11.04
N VAL A 233 -4.87 -2.79 -12.22
CA VAL A 233 -5.38 -1.75 -13.11
C VAL A 233 -6.79 -2.11 -13.56
N ASN A 234 -7.63 -1.10 -13.81
CA ASN A 234 -8.95 -1.34 -14.42
C ASN A 234 -8.84 -1.69 -15.91
N ASN A 235 -9.97 -2.11 -16.48
CA ASN A 235 -10.06 -2.44 -17.91
C ASN A 235 -9.67 -1.26 -18.81
N GLU A 236 -10.07 -0.03 -18.49
CA GLU A 236 -9.75 1.16 -19.31
C GLU A 236 -8.24 1.41 -19.42
N LEU A 237 -7.50 1.26 -18.32
CA LEU A 237 -6.05 1.34 -18.28
C LEU A 237 -5.39 0.14 -18.99
N LEU A 238 -5.92 -1.06 -18.78
CA LEU A 238 -5.40 -2.28 -19.39
C LEU A 238 -5.48 -2.23 -20.92
N GLU A 239 -6.58 -1.73 -21.48
CA GLU A 239 -6.75 -1.60 -22.94
C GLU A 239 -5.70 -0.67 -23.56
N ARG A 240 -5.26 0.37 -22.85
CA ARG A 240 -4.23 1.31 -23.32
C ARG A 240 -2.84 0.68 -23.48
N VAL A 241 -2.60 -0.47 -22.83
CA VAL A 241 -1.37 -1.26 -22.96
C VAL A 241 -1.57 -2.56 -23.74
N GLY A 242 -2.70 -2.67 -24.48
CA GLY A 242 -2.99 -3.78 -25.38
C GLY A 242 -3.90 -4.87 -24.83
N GLY A 243 -4.45 -4.70 -23.62
CA GLY A 243 -5.46 -5.60 -23.07
C GLY A 243 -4.90 -6.84 -22.39
N LEU A 244 -5.81 -7.67 -21.85
CA LEU A 244 -5.48 -8.87 -21.08
C LEU A 244 -4.78 -9.95 -21.92
N GLU A 245 -5.18 -10.13 -23.18
CA GLU A 245 -4.53 -11.10 -24.07
C GLU A 245 -3.08 -10.71 -24.37
N LYS A 246 -2.82 -9.41 -24.54
CA LYS A 246 -1.44 -8.94 -24.73
C LYS A 246 -0.59 -9.19 -23.49
N ALA A 247 -1.14 -8.94 -22.30
CA ALA A 247 -0.48 -9.26 -21.04
C ALA A 247 -0.12 -10.75 -20.94
N ARG A 248 -1.05 -11.65 -21.29
CA ARG A 248 -0.81 -13.12 -21.32
C ARG A 248 0.25 -13.55 -22.31
N GLU A 249 0.36 -12.85 -23.45
CA GLU A 249 1.34 -13.17 -24.49
C GLU A 249 2.77 -12.77 -24.09
N VAL A 250 2.93 -11.60 -23.46
CA VAL A 250 4.26 -10.99 -23.24
C VAL A 250 4.82 -11.20 -21.85
N LEU A 251 3.97 -11.44 -20.85
CA LEU A 251 4.42 -11.69 -19.49
C LEU A 251 4.70 -13.19 -19.32
N GLY A 252 5.85 -13.50 -18.72
CA GLY A 252 6.24 -14.88 -18.45
C GLY A 252 5.46 -15.51 -17.30
N ASP A 253 5.62 -16.82 -17.13
CA ASP A 253 4.89 -17.64 -16.16
C ASP A 253 5.10 -17.23 -14.68
N GLU A 254 6.14 -16.44 -14.39
CA GLU A 254 6.37 -15.86 -13.06
C GLU A 254 5.31 -14.82 -12.67
N ILE A 255 4.54 -14.29 -13.64
CA ILE A 255 3.48 -13.31 -13.39
C ILE A 255 2.13 -14.02 -13.47
N VAL A 256 1.44 -14.12 -12.33
CA VAL A 256 0.07 -14.64 -12.30
C VAL A 256 -0.90 -13.48 -12.50
N LEU A 257 -1.75 -13.60 -13.52
CA LEU A 257 -2.83 -12.64 -13.79
C LEU A 257 -4.11 -13.12 -13.09
N HIS A 258 -4.72 -12.23 -12.30
CA HIS A 258 -6.01 -12.45 -11.64
C HIS A 258 -7.05 -11.49 -12.21
N PRO A 259 -7.73 -11.84 -13.32
CA PRO A 259 -8.83 -11.04 -13.86
C PRO A 259 -10.00 -11.02 -12.89
N TYR A 260 -10.67 -9.88 -12.79
CA TYR A 260 -11.90 -9.71 -12.04
C TYR A 260 -12.86 -8.79 -12.81
N GLU A 261 -14.11 -8.68 -12.35
CA GLU A 261 -15.06 -7.75 -12.95
C GLU A 261 -14.57 -6.30 -12.79
N GLY A 262 -14.08 -5.71 -13.88
CA GLY A 262 -13.61 -4.33 -13.94
C GLY A 262 -12.11 -4.15 -14.05
N GLY A 263 -11.29 -5.20 -13.99
CA GLY A 263 -9.84 -5.08 -14.12
C GLY A 263 -9.06 -6.38 -13.98
N VAL A 264 -7.75 -6.24 -13.75
CA VAL A 264 -6.83 -7.36 -13.51
C VAL A 264 -5.83 -7.00 -12.41
N VAL A 265 -5.48 -7.98 -11.58
CA VAL A 265 -4.31 -7.90 -10.69
C VAL A 265 -3.16 -8.69 -11.32
N PHE A 266 -2.01 -8.06 -11.44
CA PHE A 266 -0.72 -8.66 -11.75
C PHE A 266 -0.05 -9.06 -10.44
N GLN A 267 0.18 -10.35 -10.23
CA GLN A 267 1.01 -10.87 -9.15
C GLN A 267 2.39 -11.19 -9.71
N ALA A 268 3.39 -10.37 -9.39
CA ALA A 268 4.75 -10.50 -9.85
C ALA A 268 5.55 -11.42 -8.91
N GLY A 269 5.56 -12.72 -9.22
CA GLY A 269 6.17 -13.76 -8.38
C GLY A 269 5.25 -14.31 -7.28
N GLU A 270 5.56 -15.51 -6.81
CA GLU A 270 4.77 -16.21 -5.78
C GLU A 270 4.73 -15.47 -4.44
N ARG A 271 5.79 -14.72 -4.12
CA ARG A 271 5.98 -13.96 -2.87
C ARG A 271 6.61 -12.60 -3.17
N PRO A 272 6.41 -11.59 -2.30
CA PRO A 272 7.14 -10.35 -2.43
C PRO A 272 8.62 -10.57 -2.18
N VAL A 273 9.46 -9.88 -2.95
CA VAL A 273 10.92 -9.89 -2.86
C VAL A 273 11.46 -8.46 -2.78
N LEU A 274 12.64 -8.28 -2.17
CA LEU A 274 13.27 -6.98 -2.04
C LEU A 274 14.22 -6.63 -3.19
N GLY A 275 14.90 -7.62 -3.75
CA GLY A 275 16.09 -7.37 -4.57
C GLY A 275 17.27 -6.83 -3.75
N ASP A 276 18.38 -6.50 -4.40
CA ASP A 276 19.54 -5.85 -3.77
C ASP A 276 20.38 -5.17 -4.86
N LEU A 277 20.26 -3.85 -4.99
CA LEU A 277 20.98 -3.05 -6.00
C LEU A 277 22.48 -3.06 -5.78
N ASN A 278 22.96 -3.23 -4.54
CA ASN A 278 24.39 -3.37 -4.27
C ASN A 278 24.96 -4.68 -4.85
N LYS A 279 24.10 -5.63 -5.22
CA LYS A 279 24.43 -6.89 -5.89
C LYS A 279 23.94 -6.92 -7.34
N GLY A 280 23.48 -5.79 -7.89
CA GLY A 280 22.91 -5.72 -9.24
C GLY A 280 21.61 -6.51 -9.41
N ARG A 281 20.89 -6.83 -8.31
CA ARG A 281 19.67 -7.64 -8.35
C ARG A 281 18.43 -6.75 -8.27
N VAL A 282 17.75 -6.61 -9.39
CA VAL A 282 16.40 -6.03 -9.47
C VAL A 282 15.40 -7.17 -9.64
N PRO A 283 14.26 -7.20 -8.91
CA PRO A 283 13.27 -8.25 -9.10
C PRO A 283 12.76 -8.32 -10.55
N ALA A 284 13.04 -9.43 -11.24
CA ALA A 284 12.75 -9.59 -12.66
C ALA A 284 11.25 -9.53 -12.96
N ALA A 285 10.43 -10.21 -12.14
CA ALA A 285 8.97 -10.17 -12.27
C ALA A 285 8.41 -8.74 -12.10
N TYR A 286 8.99 -7.93 -11.19
CA TYR A 286 8.53 -6.55 -10.99
C TYR A 286 8.91 -5.67 -12.18
N ARG A 287 10.11 -5.87 -12.74
CA ARG A 287 10.55 -5.22 -13.98
C ARG A 287 9.63 -5.57 -15.15
N ALA A 288 9.28 -6.84 -15.33
CA ALA A 288 8.38 -7.27 -16.41
C ALA A 288 7.01 -6.58 -16.33
N VAL A 289 6.41 -6.51 -15.13
CA VAL A 289 5.14 -5.78 -14.92
C VAL A 289 5.32 -4.27 -15.11
N ASN A 290 6.44 -3.69 -14.63
CA ASN A 290 6.77 -2.28 -14.83
C ASN A 290 6.84 -1.95 -16.31
N ASP A 291 7.56 -2.74 -17.12
CA ASP A 291 7.76 -2.47 -18.54
C ASP A 291 6.44 -2.55 -19.32
N PHE A 292 5.58 -3.51 -18.97
CA PHE A 292 4.25 -3.64 -19.56
C PHE A 292 3.34 -2.45 -19.20
N LEU A 293 3.34 -2.01 -17.94
CA LEU A 293 2.48 -0.92 -17.46
C LEU A 293 3.10 0.48 -17.57
N LYS A 294 4.36 0.59 -18.00
CA LYS A 294 5.13 1.84 -18.11
C LYS A 294 4.38 2.96 -18.83
N PRO A 295 3.64 2.73 -19.93
CA PRO A 295 2.89 3.80 -20.61
C PRO A 295 1.79 4.47 -19.76
N LEU A 296 1.41 3.85 -18.63
CA LEU A 296 0.37 4.36 -17.72
C LEU A 296 0.95 5.14 -16.54
N ARG A 297 2.28 5.11 -16.34
CA ARG A 297 2.93 5.69 -15.17
C ARG A 297 2.80 7.21 -15.15
N TYR A 298 2.52 7.78 -13.99
CA TYR A 298 2.49 9.22 -13.77
C TYR A 298 3.91 9.80 -13.74
N GLU A 299 4.20 10.73 -14.64
CA GLU A 299 5.54 11.32 -14.80
C GLU A 299 5.60 12.82 -14.42
N ASN A 300 4.46 13.50 -14.25
CA ASN A 300 4.37 14.95 -14.06
C ASN A 300 4.29 15.35 -12.57
N TRP A 301 5.30 14.98 -11.79
CA TRP A 301 5.33 15.29 -10.34
C TRP A 301 5.57 16.78 -10.09
N ASP A 302 4.66 17.43 -9.37
CA ASP A 302 4.82 18.84 -8.98
C ASP A 302 5.57 18.95 -7.63
N TYR A 303 5.40 17.96 -6.76
CA TYR A 303 6.08 17.89 -5.46
C TYR A 303 6.80 16.54 -5.26
N PRO A 304 7.86 16.51 -4.43
CA PRO A 304 8.53 15.26 -4.11
C PRO A 304 7.58 14.27 -3.41
N TYR A 305 7.51 13.05 -3.94
CA TYR A 305 6.77 11.97 -3.30
C TYR A 305 7.49 11.42 -2.07
N LEU A 306 8.82 11.40 -2.14
CA LEU A 306 9.69 10.95 -1.07
C LEU A 306 10.55 12.09 -0.56
N ARG A 307 10.63 12.21 0.76
CA ARG A 307 11.63 13.05 1.43
C ARG A 307 12.99 12.40 1.34
N ALA A 308 14.02 13.21 1.13
CA ALA A 308 15.41 12.78 1.02
C ALA A 308 16.30 13.47 2.06
N PRO A 309 17.50 12.95 2.33
CA PRO A 309 18.51 13.64 3.12
C PRO A 309 18.87 15.01 2.49
N HIS A 310 19.38 15.93 3.31
CA HIS A 310 19.68 17.31 2.89
C HIS A 310 20.59 17.43 1.66
N ASP A 311 21.48 16.47 1.43
CA ASP A 311 22.43 16.43 0.31
C ASP A 311 21.89 15.73 -0.95
N VAL A 312 20.61 15.34 -0.95
CA VAL A 312 19.95 14.65 -2.06
C VAL A 312 18.80 15.50 -2.58
N ASP A 313 18.73 15.68 -3.89
CA ASP A 313 17.58 16.33 -4.52
C ASP A 313 16.33 15.44 -4.40
N GLU A 314 15.28 15.94 -3.75
CA GLU A 314 14.07 15.16 -3.46
C GLU A 314 13.27 14.83 -4.74
N MET A 315 13.35 15.67 -5.77
CA MET A 315 12.65 15.44 -7.04
C MET A 315 13.39 14.41 -7.88
N GLU A 316 14.72 14.49 -7.97
CA GLU A 316 15.53 13.44 -8.58
C GLU A 316 15.33 12.10 -7.86
N TYR A 317 15.21 12.11 -6.54
CA TYR A 317 14.93 10.91 -5.77
C TYR A 317 13.54 10.33 -6.05
N THR A 318 12.52 11.20 -6.18
CA THR A 318 11.15 10.80 -6.57
C THR A 318 11.11 10.19 -7.97
N GLN A 319 11.82 10.80 -8.92
CA GLN A 319 11.96 10.27 -10.28
C GLN A 319 12.71 8.93 -10.30
N TRP A 320 13.79 8.82 -9.53
CA TRP A 320 14.50 7.56 -9.36
C TRP A 320 13.60 6.47 -8.78
N TRP A 321 12.83 6.79 -7.73
CA TRP A 321 11.94 5.84 -7.07
C TRP A 321 10.85 5.30 -8.00
N THR A 322 10.18 6.18 -8.73
CA THR A 322 9.12 5.80 -9.66
C THR A 322 9.64 5.02 -10.86
N ARG A 323 10.92 5.19 -11.22
CA ARG A 323 11.61 4.51 -12.32
C ARG A 323 12.54 3.38 -11.86
N ARG A 324 12.51 2.98 -10.59
CA ARG A 324 13.50 2.05 -9.98
C ARG A 324 13.60 0.67 -10.63
N PHE A 325 12.59 0.29 -11.42
CA PHE A 325 12.57 -0.96 -12.18
C PHE A 325 12.91 -0.80 -13.66
N ASP A 326 13.03 0.44 -14.17
CA ASP A 326 13.42 0.69 -15.55
C ASP A 326 14.85 0.16 -15.79
N ASP A 327 15.14 -0.21 -17.03
CA ASP A 327 16.50 -0.51 -17.46
C ASP A 327 17.40 0.71 -17.22
N GLN A 328 18.55 0.47 -16.59
CA GLN A 328 19.63 1.45 -16.57
C GLN A 328 20.33 1.38 -17.93
N HIS A 329 20.01 2.31 -18.83
CA HIS A 329 20.74 2.48 -20.09
C HIS A 329 22.10 3.14 -19.86
#